data_AF-A0ABD0RHP3-F1
#
_entry.id   AF-A0ABD0RHP3-F1
#
_cell.length_a   1.000
_cell.length_b   1.000
_cell.length_c   1.000
_cell.angle_alpha   90.00
_cell.angle_beta   90.00
_cell.angle_gamma   90.00
#
_symmetry.space_group_name_H-M   'P 1'
#
loop_
_entity.id
_entity.type
_entity.pdbx_description
1 polymer ?
#
loop_
_entity_poly.entity_id
_entity_poly.type
_entity_poly.pdbx_seq_one_letter_code
_entity_poly.pdbx_strand_id
1 'polypeptide(L)' 'SSTVHNTNGMTTMMLGNLLDTQHWHYVTIKRYGREVNFTLDGQTETAILNGEFQYLDLDKQ' A
#
# COMPACT_ATOMS: atom_id res chain seq x y z
N SER A 1 -7.06 23.78 2.97
CA SER A 1 -7.69 23.62 1.64
C SER A 1 -6.71 22.85 0.77
N SER A 2 -6.79 21.52 0.78
CA SER A 2 -5.94 20.71 -0.10
C SER A 2 -6.71 20.56 -1.40
N THR A 3 -6.21 21.18 -2.46
CA THR A 3 -6.72 20.99 -3.81
C THR A 3 -6.78 19.49 -4.07
N VAL A 4 -7.99 18.97 -4.26
CA VAL A 4 -8.22 17.60 -4.72
C VAL A 4 -7.59 17.54 -6.10
N HIS A 5 -6.30 17.18 -6.14
CA HIS A 5 -5.60 16.95 -7.39
C HIS A 5 -6.33 15.81 -8.07
N ASN A 6 -6.83 16.07 -9.29
CA ASN A 6 -7.51 15.11 -10.15
C ASN A 6 -6.51 14.08 -10.71
N THR A 7 -5.64 13.56 -9.84
CA THR A 7 -4.65 12.53 -10.13
C THR A 7 -5.27 11.20 -9.76
N ASN A 8 -5.35 10.28 -10.72
CA ASN A 8 -5.76 8.91 -10.44
C ASN A 8 -4.73 8.28 -9.48
N GLY A 9 -5.08 8.23 -8.19
CA GLY A 9 -4.23 7.73 -7.11
C GLY A 9 -4.39 6.23 -6.84
N MET A 10 -5.26 5.55 -7.58
CA MET A 10 -5.52 4.13 -7.36
C MET A 10 -4.29 3.32 -7.78
N THR A 11 -3.72 2.57 -6.84
CA THR A 11 -2.66 1.60 -7.08
C THR A 11 -3.09 0.25 -6.56
N THR A 12 -2.98 -0.78 -7.40
CA THR A 12 -3.25 -2.17 -7.02
C THR A 12 -1.93 -2.91 -6.90
N MET A 13 -1.73 -3.61 -5.79
CA MET A 13 -0.59 -4.50 -5.55
C MET A 13 -1.11 -5.87 -5.15
N MET A 14 -0.40 -6.91 -5.56
CA MET A 14 -0.68 -8.30 -5.18
C MET A 14 0.64 -8.96 -4.81
N LEU A 15 0.62 -9.80 -3.78
CA LEU A 15 1.77 -10.57 -3.33
C LEU A 15 1.26 -11.87 -2.72
N GLY A 16 1.98 -12.95 -3.00
CA GLY A 16 1.72 -14.27 -2.42
C GLY A 16 0.89 -15.20 -3.27
N ASN A 17 0.69 -16.39 -2.71
CA ASN A 17 -0.17 -17.45 -3.22
C ASN A 17 -1.26 -17.77 -2.18
N LEU A 18 -2.03 -18.84 -2.43
CA LEU A 18 -3.01 -19.44 -1.53
C LEU A 18 -2.73 -19.19 -0.03
N LEU A 19 -3.52 -18.29 0.56
CA LEU A 19 -3.49 -17.93 2.00
C LEU A 19 -4.44 -18.80 2.83
N ASP A 20 -5.12 -19.74 2.19
CA ASP A 20 -6.14 -20.62 2.76
C ASP A 20 -5.54 -21.92 3.35
N THR A 21 -4.25 -21.91 3.65
CA THR A 21 -3.52 -23.08 4.18
C THR A 21 -3.82 -23.39 5.66
N GLN A 22 -4.78 -22.69 6.27
CA GLN A 22 -5.16 -22.82 7.69
C GLN A 22 -4.04 -22.47 8.69
N HIS A 23 -3.04 -21.70 8.24
CA HIS A 23 -1.98 -21.14 9.07
C HIS A 23 -2.14 -19.62 9.19
N TRP A 24 -1.58 -19.04 10.27
CA TRP A 24 -1.45 -17.59 10.38
C TRP A 24 -0.37 -17.08 9.45
N HIS A 25 -0.68 -16.01 8.73
CA HIS A 25 0.24 -15.32 7.83
C HIS A 25 0.60 -13.94 8.40
N TYR A 26 1.86 -13.54 8.28
CA TYR A 26 2.34 -12.23 8.71
C TYR A 26 2.30 -11.26 7.53
N VAL A 27 1.55 -10.17 7.70
CA VAL A 27 1.41 -9.13 6.69
C VAL A 27 1.93 -7.80 7.23
N THR A 28 2.77 -7.12 6.46
CA THR A 28 3.22 -5.76 6.77
C THR A 28 3.09 -4.86 5.55
N ILE A 29 2.56 -3.66 5.74
CA ILE A 29 2.57 -2.58 4.74
C ILE A 29 3.33 -1.40 5.35
N LYS A 30 4.47 -1.04 4.74
CA LYS A 30 5.25 0.15 5.12
C LYS A 30 5.22 1.14 3.97
N ARG A 31 4.80 2.37 4.25
CA ARG A 31 4.77 3.45 3.27
C ARG A 31 5.65 4.61 3.72
N TYR A 32 6.50 5.10 2.83
CA TYR A 32 7.25 6.34 3.00
C TYR A 32 7.07 7.20 1.74
N GLY A 33 6.39 8.34 1.86
CA GLY A 33 6.02 9.13 0.68
C GLY A 33 5.13 8.32 -0.26
N ARG A 34 5.63 8.04 -1.46
CA ARG A 34 5.00 7.20 -2.49
C ARG A 34 5.57 5.79 -2.55
N GLU A 35 6.65 5.49 -1.85
CA GLU A 35 7.23 4.15 -1.81
C GLU A 35 6.45 3.28 -0.85
N VAL A 36 6.04 2.10 -1.30
CA VAL A 36 5.32 1.11 -0.51
C VAL A 36 6.05 -0.22 -0.57
N ASN A 37 6.37 -0.75 0.61
CA ASN A 37 6.80 -2.12 0.81
C ASN A 37 5.61 -2.92 1.33
N PHE A 38 5.13 -3.86 0.52
CA PHE A 38 4.13 -4.85 0.89
C PHE A 38 4.83 -6.18 1.16
N THR A 39 4.80 -6.65 2.40
CA THR A 39 5.46 -7.89 2.82
C THR A 39 4.44 -8.93 3.28
N LEU A 40 4.56 -10.16 2.78
CA LEU A 40 3.82 -11.35 3.18
C LEU A 40 4.82 -12.46 3.51
N ASP A 41 4.82 -12.93 4.76
CA ASP A 41 5.69 -14.02 5.25
C ASP A 41 7.17 -13.87 4.86
N GLY A 42 7.66 -12.63 4.84
CA GLY A 42 9.05 -12.29 4.50
C GLY A 42 9.31 -12.04 3.01
N GLN A 43 8.40 -12.41 2.10
CA GLN A 43 8.44 -11.96 0.71
C GLN A 43 7.99 -10.51 0.65
N THR A 44 8.68 -9.66 -0.11
CA THR A 44 8.35 -8.22 -0.19
C THR A 44 8.23 -7.78 -1.64
N GLU A 45 7.12 -7.15 -1.98
CA GLU A 45 6.92 -6.40 -3.21
C GLU A 45 7.02 -4.91 -2.93
N THR A 46 7.82 -4.22 -3.76
CA THR A 46 8.02 -2.76 -3.66
C THR A 46 7.36 -2.08 -4.85
N ALA A 47 6.59 -1.02 -4.59
CA ALA A 47 6.01 -0.20 -5.65
C ALA A 47 6.01 1.29 -5.30
N ILE A 48 5.85 2.10 -6.35
CA ILE A 48 5.58 3.52 -6.24
C ILE A 48 4.09 3.75 -6.47
N LEU A 49 3.44 4.44 -5.54
CA LEU A 49 2.02 4.79 -5.65
C LEU A 49 1.77 5.76 -6.81
N ASN A 50 0.60 5.62 -7.42
CA ASN A 50 0.06 6.53 -8.40
C ASN A 50 -0.36 7.84 -7.73
N GLY A 51 -0.35 8.94 -8.47
CA GLY A 51 -0.61 10.28 -7.92
C GLY A 51 0.61 10.90 -7.23
N GLU A 52 0.46 12.14 -6.75
CA GLU A 52 1.57 12.97 -6.27
C GLU A 52 1.54 13.23 -4.76
N PHE A 53 0.70 12.51 -4.02
CA PHE A 53 0.58 12.66 -2.57
C PHE A 53 1.80 12.11 -1.84
N GLN A 54 2.35 12.90 -0.91
CA GLN A 54 3.53 12.55 -0.12
C GLN A 54 3.18 12.07 1.29
N TYR A 55 1.94 12.27 1.74
CA TYR A 55 1.47 11.89 3.05
C TYR A 55 0.17 11.10 2.94
N LEU A 56 -0.14 10.34 3.99
CA LEU A 56 -1.46 9.74 4.17
C LEU A 56 -2.27 10.70 5.02
N ASP A 57 -3.27 11.33 4.40
CA ASP A 57 -4.22 12.17 5.11
C ASP A 57 -5.26 11.25 5.76
N LEU A 58 -5.28 11.23 7.10
CA LEU A 58 -6.21 10.45 7.92
C LEU A 58 -7.22 11.37 8.59
N ASP A 59 -7.61 12.46 7.93
CA ASP A 59 -8.66 13.33 8.43
C ASP A 59 -9.97 12.54 8.56
N LYS A 60 -10.30 12.21 9.82
CA LYS A 60 -11.56 11.61 10.26
C LYS A 60 -12.63 12.69 10.20
N GLN A 61 -13.60 12.55 9.31
CA GLN A 61 -14.95 13.08 9.61
C GLN A 61 -15.65 12.12 10.56
#